data_AF-A0A661DZB5-F1
#
_entry.id   AF-A0A661DZB5-F1
#
_cell.length_a   1.000
_cell.length_b   1.000
_cell.length_c   1.000
_cell.angle_alpha   90.00
_cell.angle_beta   90.00
_cell.angle_gamma   90.00
#
_symmetry.space_group_name_H-M   'P 1'
#
loop_
_entity.id
_entity.type
_entity.pdbx_description
1 polymer ?
#
loop_
_entity_poly.entity_id
_entity_poly.type
_entity_poly.pdbx_seq_one_letter_code
_entity_poly.pdbx_strand_id
1 'polypeptide(L)'
;MAGFNKNQFIKQAFKPRTEVVPVPSLADWFDKGSKPEWTVRSLTGNEMAIAQEALAKSKNVAAIAEALLSSKQSDKIEALKEFVGTADSVHEQVSKRLEMLVFGSVKPEIDMSIAVKIADNFPIEFAILSTKILQLTGLGSSSLKRRPSGKTSLSEDV
;
A
#
# COMPACT_ATOMS: atom_id res chain seq x y z
N MET A 1 -17.08 -34.04 -0.77
CA MET A 1 -16.47 -32.70 -0.85
C MET A 1 -15.44 -32.58 0.26
N ALA A 2 -14.21 -32.14 -0.03
CA ALA A 2 -13.24 -31.85 1.03
C ALA A 2 -13.63 -30.53 1.73
N GLY A 3 -13.81 -30.57 3.05
CA GLY A 3 -14.11 -29.39 3.85
C GLY A 3 -12.86 -28.56 4.18
N PHE A 4 -13.05 -27.28 4.53
CA PHE A 4 -11.97 -26.39 4.92
C PHE A 4 -11.31 -26.82 6.24
N ASN A 5 -10.00 -27.09 6.23
CA ASN A 5 -9.26 -27.51 7.43
C ASN A 5 -8.81 -26.30 8.27
N LYS A 6 -9.66 -25.91 9.23
CA LYS A 6 -9.44 -24.77 10.14
C LYS A 6 -8.11 -24.88 10.92
N ASN A 7 -7.82 -26.07 11.44
CA ASN A 7 -6.64 -26.30 12.28
C ASN A 7 -5.33 -26.13 11.49
N GLN A 8 -5.32 -26.58 10.23
CA GLN A 8 -4.17 -26.39 9.35
C GLN A 8 -4.00 -24.92 8.97
N PHE A 9 -5.10 -24.23 8.67
CA PHE A 9 -5.08 -22.83 8.29
C PHE A 9 -4.53 -21.92 9.41
N ILE A 10 -5.03 -22.08 10.64
CA ILE A 10 -4.56 -21.29 11.80
C ILE A 10 -3.07 -21.51 12.07
N LYS A 11 -2.56 -22.72 11.85
CA LYS A 11 -1.15 -23.07 12.06
C LYS A 11 -0.25 -22.63 10.90
N GLN A 12 -0.81 -22.20 9.77
CA GLN A 12 -0.04 -21.84 8.59
C GLN A 12 0.57 -20.45 8.75
N ALA A 13 1.88 -20.33 8.51
CA ALA A 13 2.53 -19.04 8.44
C ALA A 13 2.30 -18.43 7.05
N PHE A 14 1.84 -17.18 7.05
CA PHE A 14 1.60 -16.40 5.85
C PHE A 14 2.61 -15.25 5.77
N LYS A 15 3.03 -14.91 4.55
CA LYS A 15 3.81 -13.70 4.28
C LYS A 15 3.15 -12.87 3.18
N PRO A 16 3.22 -11.54 3.27
CA PRO A 16 2.78 -10.66 2.19
C PRO A 16 3.44 -11.08 0.89
N ARG A 17 2.68 -11.05 -0.21
CA ARG A 17 3.27 -11.21 -1.53
C ARG A 17 4.03 -9.95 -1.87
N THR A 18 5.17 -10.10 -2.53
CA THR A 18 6.01 -8.98 -2.99
C THR A 18 6.27 -9.14 -4.48
N GLU A 19 6.33 -8.03 -5.22
CA GLU A 19 6.69 -8.02 -6.63
C GLU A 19 7.56 -6.79 -6.94
N VAL A 20 8.49 -6.96 -7.88
CA VAL A 20 9.34 -5.88 -8.39
C VAL A 20 8.68 -5.31 -9.64
N VAL A 21 8.51 -4.00 -9.68
CA VAL A 21 7.86 -3.25 -10.75
C VAL A 21 8.88 -2.32 -11.39
N PRO A 22 9.17 -2.44 -12.69
CA PRO A 22 10.00 -1.47 -13.41
C PRO A 22 9.32 -0.10 -13.45
N VAL A 23 10.06 0.96 -13.11
CA VAL A 23 9.59 2.36 -13.07
C VAL A 23 10.52 3.28 -13.88
N PRO A 24 10.66 3.06 -15.20
CA PRO A 24 11.67 3.74 -16.02
C PRO A 24 11.51 5.27 -16.01
N SER A 25 10.29 5.78 -15.83
CA SER A 25 10.04 7.22 -15.76
C SER A 25 10.62 7.87 -14.50
N LEU A 26 10.99 7.06 -13.50
CA LEU A 26 11.63 7.50 -12.26
C LEU A 26 13.15 7.33 -12.26
N ALA A 27 13.77 6.96 -13.38
CA ALA A 27 15.19 6.57 -13.42
C ALA A 27 16.17 7.64 -12.91
N ASP A 28 15.87 8.92 -13.09
CA ASP A 28 16.73 10.02 -12.66
C ASP A 28 16.88 10.14 -11.14
N TRP A 29 15.96 9.53 -10.37
CA TRP A 29 16.01 9.49 -8.91
C TRP A 29 16.63 8.20 -8.34
N PHE A 30 17.15 7.32 -9.20
CA PHE A 30 17.90 6.13 -8.80
C PHE A 30 19.42 6.34 -9.00
N ASP A 31 20.21 5.57 -8.25
CA ASP A 31 21.67 5.61 -8.37
C ASP A 31 22.13 5.31 -9.80
N LYS A 32 23.17 6.02 -10.25
CA LYS A 32 23.69 5.89 -11.61
C LYS A 32 24.12 4.44 -11.89
N GLY A 33 23.52 3.83 -12.92
CA GLY A 33 23.79 2.46 -13.33
C GLY A 33 22.95 1.40 -12.61
N SER A 34 22.07 1.80 -11.68
CA SER A 34 21.07 0.91 -11.11
C SER A 34 19.84 0.79 -12.03
N LYS A 35 19.11 -0.32 -11.89
CA LYS A 35 17.83 -0.50 -12.60
C LYS A 35 16.74 0.25 -11.83
N PRO A 36 15.90 1.07 -12.49
CA PRO A 36 14.81 1.77 -11.84
C PRO A 36 13.68 0.78 -11.55
N GLU A 37 13.78 0.13 -10.40
CA GLU A 37 12.90 -0.94 -9.95
C GLU A 37 12.30 -0.60 -8.59
N TRP A 38 11.00 -0.83 -8.45
CA TRP A 38 10.23 -0.54 -7.26
C TRP A 38 9.63 -1.82 -6.69
N THR A 39 9.93 -2.15 -5.44
CA THR A 39 9.36 -3.33 -4.77
C THR A 39 8.11 -2.95 -4.01
N VAL A 40 7.00 -3.61 -4.32
CA VAL A 40 5.71 -3.43 -3.65
C VAL A 40 5.22 -4.73 -3.02
N ARG A 41 4.28 -4.63 -2.08
CA ARG A 41 3.65 -5.79 -1.41
C ARG A 41 2.13 -5.74 -1.38
N SER A 42 1.53 -6.90 -1.10
CA SER A 42 0.13 -7.00 -0.69
C SER A 42 -0.11 -6.29 0.66
N LEU A 43 -1.32 -5.75 0.82
CA LEU A 43 -1.78 -5.15 2.06
C LEU A 43 -2.49 -6.16 2.96
N THR A 44 -2.44 -5.90 4.26
CA THR A 44 -3.26 -6.58 5.26
C THR A 44 -4.68 -6.02 5.28
N GLY A 45 -5.62 -6.72 5.92
CA GLY A 45 -6.98 -6.21 6.09
C GLY A 45 -7.05 -4.87 6.83
N ASN A 46 -6.19 -4.67 7.83
CA ASN A 46 -6.13 -3.42 8.59
C ASN A 46 -5.65 -2.25 7.73
N GLU A 47 -4.58 -2.46 6.95
CA GLU A 47 -4.06 -1.43 6.05
C GLU A 47 -5.06 -1.08 4.94
N MET A 48 -5.79 -2.08 4.42
CA MET A 48 -6.89 -1.84 3.49
C MET A 48 -8.03 -1.03 4.11
N ALA A 49 -8.37 -1.31 5.37
CA ALA A 49 -9.40 -0.54 6.08
C ALA A 49 -8.96 0.91 6.27
N ILE A 50 -7.71 1.17 6.66
CA ILE A 50 -7.15 2.52 6.80
C ILE A 50 -7.19 3.26 5.45
N ALA A 51 -6.77 2.60 4.36
CA ALA A 51 -6.84 3.19 3.02
C ALA A 51 -8.27 3.50 2.58
N GLN A 52 -9.27 2.71 3.01
CA GLN A 52 -10.69 2.98 2.79
C GLN A 52 -11.23 4.11 3.68
N GLU A 53 -10.74 4.25 4.91
CA GLU A 53 -11.11 5.34 5.80
C GLU A 53 -10.56 6.69 5.33
N ALA A 54 -9.38 6.75 4.71
CA ALA A 54 -8.88 7.97 4.09
C ALA A 54 -9.86 8.51 3.03
N LEU A 55 -10.54 7.60 2.33
CA LEU A 55 -11.61 7.90 1.38
C LEU A 55 -12.90 8.40 2.06
N ALA A 56 -13.22 7.94 3.27
CA ALA A 56 -14.35 8.46 4.05
C ALA A 56 -14.01 9.82 4.70
N LYS A 57 -12.76 10.01 5.14
CA LYS A 57 -12.27 11.27 5.70
C LYS A 57 -12.20 12.35 4.64
N SER A 58 -11.71 12.07 3.43
CA SER A 58 -11.68 13.09 2.36
C SER A 58 -13.08 13.63 2.02
N LYS A 59 -14.12 12.80 2.11
CA LYS A 59 -15.53 13.24 1.98
C LYS A 59 -15.98 14.14 3.13
N ASN A 60 -15.44 13.92 4.33
CA ASN A 60 -15.76 14.67 5.54
C ASN A 60 -14.83 15.86 5.78
N VAL A 61 -13.73 16.03 5.03
CA VAL A 61 -12.81 17.16 5.22
C VAL A 61 -13.54 18.50 5.01
N ALA A 62 -14.48 18.59 4.07
CA ALA A 62 -15.33 19.77 3.91
C ALA A 62 -16.19 20.03 5.17
N ALA A 63 -16.84 19.00 5.72
CA ALA A 63 -17.66 19.10 6.92
C ALA A 63 -16.84 19.37 8.21
N ILE A 64 -15.62 18.83 8.30
CA ILE A 64 -14.68 19.06 9.40
C ILE A 64 -14.07 20.46 9.28
N ALA A 65 -13.76 20.93 8.06
CA ALA A 65 -13.34 22.30 7.80
C ALA A 65 -14.45 23.30 8.15
N GLU A 66 -15.70 23.03 7.78
CA GLU A 66 -16.87 23.83 8.21
C GLU A 66 -17.03 23.84 9.74
N ALA A 67 -16.86 22.70 10.41
CA ALA A 67 -16.89 22.61 11.87
C ALA A 67 -15.73 23.39 12.53
N LEU A 68 -14.52 23.35 11.96
CA LEU A 68 -13.34 24.07 12.47
C LEU A 68 -13.37 25.57 12.16
N LEU A 69 -13.99 26.00 11.06
CA LEU A 69 -14.23 27.40 10.72
C LEU A 69 -15.17 28.10 11.72
N SER A 70 -15.96 27.33 12.48
CA SER A 70 -16.74 27.86 13.62
C SER A 70 -15.86 28.21 14.84
N SER A 71 -14.62 27.68 14.91
CA SER A 71 -13.64 27.97 15.96
C SER A 71 -12.50 28.85 15.42
N LYS A 72 -12.51 30.12 15.82
CA LYS A 72 -11.63 31.22 15.37
C LYS A 72 -10.12 30.91 15.53
N GLN A 73 -9.44 30.49 14.47
CA GLN A 73 -7.98 30.63 14.30
C GLN A 73 -7.62 30.77 12.81
N SER A 74 -7.58 32.00 12.30
CA SER A 74 -7.55 32.32 10.85
C SER A 74 -6.26 31.91 10.12
N ASP A 75 -5.10 31.98 10.76
CA ASP A 75 -3.84 32.05 9.99
C ASP A 75 -3.22 30.66 9.69
N LYS A 76 -3.58 29.62 10.46
CA LYS A 76 -3.27 28.21 10.11
C LYS A 76 -4.29 27.62 9.14
N ILE A 77 -5.43 28.28 8.97
CA ILE A 77 -6.53 27.82 8.12
C ILE A 77 -6.23 28.10 6.64
N GLU A 78 -5.46 29.14 6.31
CA GLU A 78 -5.15 29.47 4.91
C GLU A 78 -4.16 28.51 4.25
N ALA A 79 -3.06 28.14 4.93
CA ALA A 79 -2.16 27.09 4.42
C ALA A 79 -2.86 25.72 4.34
N LEU A 80 -3.77 25.45 5.28
CA LEU A 80 -4.60 24.24 5.25
C LEU A 80 -5.64 24.32 4.12
N LYS A 81 -6.24 25.48 3.84
CA LYS A 81 -7.16 25.73 2.72
C LYS A 81 -6.46 25.67 1.37
N GLU A 82 -5.17 26.03 1.27
CA GLU A 82 -4.42 25.90 0.03
C GLU A 82 -4.11 24.43 -0.28
N PHE A 83 -3.77 23.66 0.76
CA PHE A 83 -3.58 22.20 0.68
C PHE A 83 -4.90 21.43 0.47
N VAL A 84 -6.00 21.92 1.05
CA VAL A 84 -7.35 21.32 0.94
C VAL A 84 -8.11 21.82 -0.30
N GLY A 85 -7.86 23.03 -0.78
CA GLY A 85 -8.49 23.63 -1.96
C GLY A 85 -7.93 23.10 -3.28
N THR A 86 -6.73 22.53 -3.28
CA THR A 86 -6.26 21.62 -4.34
C THR A 86 -6.81 20.20 -4.18
N ALA A 87 -7.25 19.83 -2.98
CA ALA A 87 -7.83 18.51 -2.67
C ALA A 87 -9.29 18.34 -3.14
N ASP A 88 -9.99 19.41 -3.53
CA ASP A 88 -11.35 19.36 -4.11
C ASP A 88 -11.44 18.53 -5.41
N SER A 89 -10.29 18.16 -5.99
CA SER A 89 -10.23 17.29 -7.17
C SER A 89 -9.36 16.05 -7.01
N VAL A 90 -8.92 15.72 -5.78
CA VAL A 90 -8.34 14.40 -5.50
C VAL A 90 -9.49 13.41 -5.56
N HIS A 91 -9.81 12.98 -6.78
CA HIS A 91 -10.83 12.00 -7.09
C HIS A 91 -10.72 10.88 -6.06
N GLU A 92 -11.82 10.50 -5.41
CA GLU A 92 -11.90 9.53 -4.30
C GLU A 92 -10.94 8.31 -4.38
N GLN A 93 -10.65 7.86 -5.61
CA GLN A 93 -9.71 6.79 -5.91
C GLN A 93 -8.24 7.13 -5.63
N VAL A 94 -7.84 8.40 -5.74
CA VAL A 94 -6.47 8.89 -5.54
C VAL A 94 -6.11 8.87 -4.06
N SER A 95 -6.92 9.40 -3.14
CA SER A 95 -6.65 9.37 -1.70
C SER A 95 -6.44 7.96 -1.17
N LYS A 96 -7.32 7.03 -1.56
CA LYS A 96 -7.16 5.61 -1.25
C LYS A 96 -5.85 5.04 -1.82
N ARG A 97 -5.54 5.35 -3.09
CA ARG A 97 -4.34 4.85 -3.76
C ARG A 97 -3.04 5.42 -3.18
N LEU A 98 -3.06 6.63 -2.64
CA LEU A 98 -1.95 7.24 -1.91
C LEU A 98 -1.62 6.42 -0.66
N GLU A 99 -2.61 6.16 0.20
CA GLU A 99 -2.44 5.30 1.38
C GLU A 99 -1.99 3.88 0.99
N MET A 100 -2.59 3.31 -0.04
CA MET A 100 -2.18 2.00 -0.54
C MET A 100 -0.71 1.98 -0.97
N LEU A 101 -0.24 3.04 -1.64
CA LEU A 101 1.15 3.15 -2.06
C LEU A 101 2.08 3.28 -0.86
N VAL A 102 1.75 4.11 0.14
CA VAL A 102 2.54 4.26 1.38
C VAL A 102 2.69 2.90 2.10
N PHE A 103 1.60 2.20 2.36
CA PHE A 103 1.68 0.89 3.04
C PHE A 103 2.31 -0.20 2.15
N GLY A 104 2.02 -0.16 0.85
CA GLY A 104 2.42 -1.19 -0.10
C GLY A 104 3.85 -1.04 -0.61
N SER A 105 4.50 0.10 -0.39
CA SER A 105 5.89 0.32 -0.80
C SER A 105 6.87 -0.35 0.14
N VAL A 106 7.75 -1.20 -0.38
CA VAL A 106 8.77 -1.92 0.41
C VAL A 106 10.17 -1.41 0.09
N LYS A 107 10.44 -1.12 -1.19
CA LYS A 107 11.73 -0.57 -1.60
C LYS A 107 11.55 0.33 -2.83
N PRO A 108 11.73 1.64 -2.71
CA PRO A 108 11.97 2.38 -1.45
C PRO A 108 10.77 2.30 -0.50
N GLU A 109 11.00 2.42 0.81
CA GLU A 109 9.92 2.79 1.74
C GLU A 109 9.63 4.28 1.57
N ILE A 110 8.36 4.68 1.58
CA ILE A 110 7.96 6.06 1.33
C ILE A 110 6.91 6.52 2.33
N ASP A 111 6.78 7.84 2.47
CA ASP A 111 5.70 8.48 3.21
C ASP A 111 4.66 9.11 2.27
N MET A 112 3.63 9.73 2.87
CA MET A 112 2.56 10.40 2.12
C MET A 112 3.08 11.55 1.24
N SER A 113 4.12 12.27 1.67
CA SER A 113 4.66 13.40 0.90
C SER A 113 5.25 12.93 -0.42
N ILE A 114 6.02 11.84 -0.38
CA ILE A 114 6.58 11.23 -1.60
C ILE A 114 5.45 10.64 -2.46
N ALA A 115 4.46 9.97 -1.86
CA ALA A 115 3.34 9.40 -2.60
C ALA A 115 2.56 10.46 -3.39
N VAL A 116 2.27 11.63 -2.77
CA VAL A 116 1.63 12.78 -3.44
C VAL A 116 2.52 13.30 -4.57
N LYS A 117 3.82 13.47 -4.33
CA LYS A 117 4.74 13.95 -5.36
C LYS A 117 4.80 13.04 -6.58
N ILE A 118 4.73 11.71 -6.38
CA ILE A 118 4.65 10.73 -7.47
C ILE A 118 3.29 10.83 -8.17
N ALA A 119 2.18 10.98 -7.45
CA ALA A 119 0.86 11.13 -8.06
C ALA A 119 0.78 12.38 -8.95
N ASP A 120 1.36 13.50 -8.52
CA ASP A 120 1.31 14.78 -9.23
C ASP A 120 2.23 14.81 -10.46
N ASN A 121 3.42 14.22 -10.37
CA ASN A 121 4.46 14.35 -11.40
C ASN A 121 4.63 13.09 -12.27
N PHE A 122 4.26 11.92 -11.74
CA PHE A 122 4.39 10.61 -12.41
C PHE A 122 3.09 9.80 -12.28
N PRO A 123 1.94 10.33 -12.74
CA PRO A 123 0.62 9.72 -12.53
C PRO A 123 0.50 8.30 -13.11
N ILE A 124 1.26 8.00 -14.19
CA ILE A 124 1.31 6.65 -14.77
C ILE A 124 2.01 5.66 -13.82
N GLU A 125 3.16 6.02 -13.25
CA GLU A 125 3.87 5.19 -12.28
C GLU A 125 3.04 5.02 -11.00
N PHE A 126 2.41 6.08 -10.52
CA PHE A 126 1.46 6.03 -9.42
C PHE A 126 0.33 5.02 -9.66
N ALA A 127 -0.28 5.06 -10.86
CA ALA A 127 -1.35 4.15 -11.23
C ALA A 127 -0.85 2.69 -11.34
N ILE A 128 0.33 2.46 -11.92
CA ILE A 128 0.92 1.11 -12.05
C ILE A 128 1.22 0.52 -10.68
N LEU A 129 1.92 1.25 -9.82
CA LEU A 129 2.32 0.78 -8.49
C LEU A 129 1.11 0.48 -7.61
N SER A 130 0.16 1.41 -7.53
CA SER A 130 -1.06 1.23 -6.72
C SER A 130 -1.96 0.11 -7.26
N THR A 131 -2.02 -0.08 -8.57
CA THR A 131 -2.76 -1.21 -9.18
C THR A 131 -2.08 -2.54 -8.89
N LYS A 132 -0.74 -2.59 -8.93
CA LYS A 132 0.00 -3.80 -8.58
C LYS A 132 -0.22 -4.20 -7.13
N ILE A 133 -0.20 -3.23 -6.21
CA ILE A 133 -0.52 -3.45 -4.80
C ILE A 133 -1.93 -4.03 -4.64
N LEU A 134 -2.92 -3.50 -5.37
CA LEU A 134 -4.28 -4.03 -5.36
C LEU A 134 -4.36 -5.47 -5.86
N GLN A 135 -3.67 -5.78 -6.97
CA GLN A 135 -3.59 -7.13 -7.53
C GLN A 135 -2.99 -8.12 -6.53
N LEU A 136 -1.84 -7.78 -5.94
CA LEU A 136 -1.18 -8.62 -4.92
C LEU A 136 -2.07 -8.83 -3.69
N THR A 137 -2.80 -7.80 -3.28
CA THR A 137 -3.76 -7.87 -2.17
C THR A 137 -4.92 -8.82 -2.49
N GLY A 138 -5.44 -8.78 -3.72
CA GLY A 138 -6.49 -9.70 -4.19
C GLY A 138 -6.06 -11.18 -4.23
N LEU A 139 -4.76 -11.45 -4.40
CA LEU A 139 -4.20 -12.80 -4.36
C LEU A 139 -4.01 -13.35 -2.94
N GLY A 140 -4.26 -12.53 -1.91
CA GLY A 140 -4.00 -12.84 -0.51
C GLY A 140 -2.51 -13.08 -0.22
N SER A 141 -2.20 -13.36 1.04
CA SER A 141 -0.82 -13.68 1.43
C SER A 141 -0.36 -15.04 0.91
N SER A 142 0.92 -15.17 0.62
CA SER A 142 1.51 -16.47 0.25
C SER A 142 1.73 -17.33 1.49
N SER A 143 1.39 -18.62 1.41
CA SER A 143 1.77 -19.57 2.45
C SER A 143 3.25 -19.89 2.32
N LEU A 144 4.00 -19.77 3.43
CA LEU A 144 5.32 -20.39 3.49
C LEU A 144 5.12 -21.89 3.39
N LYS A 145 5.45 -22.50 2.24
CA LYS A 145 5.50 -23.97 2.14
C LYS A 145 6.40 -24.44 3.29
N ARG A 146 5.81 -25.13 4.27
CA ARG A 146 6.58 -25.82 5.30
C ARG A 146 7.48 -26.80 4.57
N ARG A 147 8.81 -26.59 4.61
CA ARG A 147 9.73 -27.66 4.23
C ARG A 147 9.40 -28.85 5.13
N PRO A 148 9.19 -30.07 4.62
CA PRO A 148 9.03 -31.24 5.47
C PRO A 148 10.31 -31.39 6.30
N SER A 149 10.20 -31.15 7.60
CA SER A 149 11.23 -31.47 8.57
C SER A 149 11.08 -32.95 8.89
N GLY A 150 11.90 -33.78 8.25
CA GLY A 150 11.90 -35.23 8.45
C GLY A 150 12.76 -35.93 7.42
N LYS A 151 14.08 -35.83 7.56
CA LYS A 151 14.94 -36.94 7.13
C LYS A 151 14.70 -38.05 8.15
N THR A 152 13.75 -38.95 7.89
CA THR A 152 13.76 -40.26 8.54
C THR A 152 15.03 -40.94 8.01
N SER A 153 15.98 -41.22 8.88
CA SER A 153 17.14 -42.04 8.54
C SER A 153 16.62 -43.35 7.97
N LEU A 154 17.08 -43.71 6.78
CA LEU A 154 17.11 -45.09 6.35
C LEU A 154 17.90 -45.85 7.43
N SER A 155 17.20 -46.62 8.24
CA SER A 155 17.82 -47.74 8.94
C SER A 155 18.11 -48.77 7.86
N GLU A 156 19.37 -48.81 7.43
CA GLU A 156 19.98 -49.93 6.72
C GLU A 156 20.05 -51.15 7.66
N ASP A 157 19.86 -52.32 7.04
CA ASP A 157 19.78 -53.66 7.61
C ASP A 157 20.98 -54.07 8.48
N VAL A 158 20.70 -54.81 9.57
CA VAL A 158 21.38 -56.08 9.98
C VAL A 158 20.36 -56.99 10.66
#